data_AF-A0A9P0D5K5-F1
#
_entry.id   AF-A0A9P0D5K5-F1
#
_cell.length_a   1.000
_cell.length_b   1.000
_cell.length_c   1.000
_cell.angle_alpha   90.00
_cell.angle_beta   90.00
_cell.angle_gamma   90.00
#
_symmetry.space_group_name_H-M   'P 1'
#
loop_
_entity.id
_entity.type
_entity.pdbx_description
1 polymer ?
#
loop_
_entity_poly.entity_id
_entity_poly.type
_entity_poly.pdbx_seq_one_letter_code
_entity_poly.pdbx_strand_id
1 'polypeptide(L)'
;MDSFEIGSCFKSYNELMQKLGDYCEATNTKFTTKDSRLITNEFASAKESFVYSELKLICVYGRTHKIKEHNRKRKMRTIKIPKTECPAYFRIKLINSGVALQIVAMNIKHNHPLEKIEEPNADYSRLKRNKGNKSGLKKERKSEDEDDDASSDDMQASEFIEVYIDPDDPEPKIKFTFRGLCVPVFNIFRDDLSLKVGQIAKYSQYLSDSGIKCILVNSDIGEGMSMSIAEQKLAIEEWVNVAKPLKMHVMVQVGACPLPEIIDLVKHVESIGVDSILCLPELYFKPSSIEDLVDYLKIISEAAPKTPLLYNHNPEMTGVNLNMVNFLNNSAMYIPTFCGLEYVSNDLDDGVALLDNGKYAIFFGVDSLVSMAFSMGFDSAILASANIYPQQVMSLINAAKESKMSEARKLQKQLNSNCTTISNFGKYTLCSILSCFQETKIIYF
;
A
#
# COMPACT_ATOMS: atom_id res chain seq x y z
N MET A 1 -31.33 -14.39 25.73
CA MET A 1 -29.91 -14.67 26.05
C MET A 1 -29.10 -13.73 25.15
N ASP A 2 -29.29 -12.41 25.30
CA ASP A 2 -29.28 -11.48 24.16
C ASP A 2 -28.12 -10.46 24.20
N SER A 3 -26.92 -10.81 24.69
CA SER A 3 -25.93 -9.74 24.95
C SER A 3 -24.46 -10.00 24.65
N PHE A 4 -24.07 -11.11 24.00
CA PHE A 4 -22.65 -11.34 23.65
C PHE A 4 -22.47 -11.76 22.19
N GLU A 5 -22.96 -10.92 21.29
CA GLU A 5 -22.88 -11.12 19.83
C GLU A 5 -22.14 -9.94 19.18
N ILE A 6 -21.89 -10.05 17.87
CA ILE A 6 -21.30 -8.94 17.10
C ILE A 6 -22.23 -7.72 17.22
N GLY A 7 -21.64 -6.57 17.56
CA GLY A 7 -22.36 -5.33 17.83
C GLY A 7 -22.65 -5.04 19.30
N SER A 8 -22.53 -6.02 20.21
CA SER A 8 -22.67 -5.80 21.65
C SER A 8 -21.68 -4.74 22.15
N CYS A 9 -22.20 -3.74 22.87
CA CYS A 9 -21.42 -2.61 23.40
C CYS A 9 -21.34 -2.66 24.93
N PHE A 10 -20.18 -2.32 25.48
CA PHE A 10 -19.90 -2.30 26.91
C PHE A 10 -19.35 -0.93 27.31
N LYS A 11 -19.86 -0.36 28.40
CA LYS A 11 -19.52 0.98 28.89
C LYS A 11 -18.23 1.00 29.72
N SER A 12 -17.66 -0.17 30.02
CA SER A 12 -16.36 -0.30 30.69
C SER A 12 -15.73 -1.68 30.43
N TYR A 13 -14.42 -1.80 30.69
CA TYR A 13 -13.73 -3.09 30.65
C TYR A 13 -14.29 -4.08 31.70
N ASN A 14 -14.66 -3.59 32.89
CA ASN A 14 -15.23 -4.44 33.94
C ASN A 14 -16.59 -5.03 33.52
N GLU A 15 -17.44 -4.22 32.88
CA GLU A 15 -18.72 -4.69 32.35
C GLU A 15 -18.53 -5.74 31.24
N LEU A 16 -17.56 -5.53 30.34
CA LEU A 16 -17.18 -6.52 29.33
C LEU A 16 -16.75 -7.84 29.99
N MET A 17 -15.88 -7.80 31.00
CA MET A 17 -15.38 -9.01 31.66
C MET A 17 -16.45 -9.73 32.47
N GLN A 18 -17.38 -8.99 33.09
CA GLN A 18 -18.54 -9.59 33.76
C GLN A 18 -19.44 -10.32 32.76
N LYS A 19 -19.79 -9.67 31.65
CA LYS A 19 -20.63 -10.27 30.60
C LYS A 19 -19.97 -11.45 29.90
N LEU A 20 -18.65 -11.39 29.72
CA LEU A 20 -17.87 -12.53 29.24
C LEU A 20 -17.92 -13.70 30.24
N GLY A 21 -17.87 -13.42 31.55
CA GLY A 21 -18.03 -14.42 32.61
C GLY A 21 -19.38 -15.13 32.53
N ASP A 22 -20.47 -14.37 32.45
CA ASP A 22 -21.84 -14.91 32.30
C ASP A 22 -21.94 -15.78 31.03
N TYR A 23 -21.35 -15.33 29.92
CA TYR A 23 -21.32 -16.08 28.65
C TYR A 23 -20.52 -17.39 28.78
N CYS A 24 -19.37 -17.35 29.44
CA CYS A 24 -18.51 -18.52 29.65
C CYS A 24 -19.21 -19.58 30.51
N GLU A 25 -19.90 -19.15 31.58
CA GLU A 25 -20.66 -20.05 32.45
C GLU A 25 -21.84 -20.69 31.71
N ALA A 26 -22.55 -19.91 30.90
CA ALA A 26 -23.69 -20.40 30.15
C ALA A 26 -23.32 -21.34 28.98
N THR A 27 -22.15 -21.14 28.37
CA THR A 27 -21.70 -21.92 27.21
C THR A 27 -20.68 -23.01 27.56
N ASN A 28 -20.29 -23.13 28.85
CA ASN A 28 -19.19 -23.98 29.32
C ASN A 28 -17.89 -23.74 28.54
N THR A 29 -17.59 -22.47 28.25
CA THR A 29 -16.39 -22.06 27.53
C THR A 29 -15.47 -21.26 28.44
N LYS A 30 -14.21 -21.07 28.05
CA LYS A 30 -13.27 -20.23 28.78
C LYS A 30 -12.38 -19.49 27.80
N PHE A 31 -12.29 -18.17 27.96
CA PHE A 31 -11.51 -17.29 27.11
C PHE A 31 -10.40 -16.59 27.91
N THR A 32 -9.29 -16.28 27.24
CA THR A 32 -8.16 -15.55 27.79
C THR A 32 -7.67 -14.52 26.79
N THR A 33 -7.05 -13.44 27.27
CA THR A 33 -6.48 -12.41 26.41
C THR A 33 -5.28 -12.97 25.67
N LYS A 34 -5.35 -12.98 24.34
CA LYS A 34 -4.21 -13.30 23.46
C LYS A 34 -3.40 -12.04 23.20
N ASP A 35 -4.09 -11.02 22.70
CA ASP A 35 -3.51 -9.75 22.27
C ASP A 35 -4.35 -8.61 22.81
N SER A 36 -3.70 -7.50 23.15
CA SER A 36 -4.36 -6.26 23.56
C SER A 36 -3.56 -5.05 23.11
N ARG A 37 -4.26 -3.97 22.77
CA ARG A 37 -3.67 -2.67 22.45
C ARG A 37 -4.15 -1.65 23.46
N LEU A 38 -3.22 -0.93 24.06
CA LEU A 38 -3.55 0.14 25.00
C LEU A 38 -4.07 1.36 24.24
N ILE A 39 -4.82 2.21 24.94
CA ILE A 39 -5.22 3.51 24.40
C ILE A 39 -3.99 4.40 24.23
N THR A 40 -3.79 4.90 23.01
CA THR A 40 -2.79 5.90 22.65
C THR A 40 -3.44 7.29 22.54
N ASN A 41 -2.65 8.36 22.37
CA ASN A 41 -3.11 9.75 22.36
C ASN A 41 -4.21 10.07 21.31
N GLU A 42 -4.42 9.20 20.31
CA GLU A 42 -5.50 9.32 19.31
C GLU A 42 -6.90 9.22 19.91
N PHE A 43 -7.05 8.63 21.10
CA PHE A 43 -8.30 8.60 21.87
C PHE A 43 -8.21 9.47 23.14
N ALA A 44 -7.63 10.67 23.06
CA ALA A 44 -7.51 11.60 24.18
C ALA A 44 -8.84 11.92 24.91
N SER A 45 -9.99 11.65 24.28
CA SER A 45 -11.34 11.79 24.84
C SER A 45 -11.93 10.52 25.48
N ALA A 46 -11.20 9.40 25.49
CA ALA A 46 -11.69 8.16 26.08
C ALA A 46 -11.91 8.32 27.59
N LYS A 47 -13.02 7.78 28.10
CA LYS A 47 -13.28 7.79 29.55
C LYS A 47 -12.18 7.00 30.27
N GLU A 48 -11.74 7.49 31.44
CA GLU A 48 -10.70 6.88 32.30
C GLU A 48 -10.93 5.38 32.61
N SER A 49 -12.16 4.89 32.42
CA SER A 49 -12.57 3.50 32.61
C SER A 49 -12.16 2.51 31.49
N PHE A 50 -11.55 2.98 30.40
CA PHE A 50 -11.06 2.13 29.31
C PHE A 50 -9.54 2.11 29.30
N VAL A 51 -8.94 0.91 29.30
CA VAL A 51 -7.48 0.72 29.29
C VAL A 51 -7.00 0.30 27.90
N TYR A 52 -7.88 -0.34 27.12
CA TYR A 52 -7.55 -0.94 25.82
C TYR A 52 -8.37 -0.32 24.70
N SER A 53 -7.70 0.02 23.59
CA SER A 53 -8.32 0.42 22.33
C SER A 53 -8.77 -0.81 21.53
N GLU A 54 -8.11 -1.95 21.72
CA GLU A 54 -8.44 -3.23 21.08
C GLU A 54 -8.08 -4.42 21.97
N LEU A 55 -8.93 -5.46 21.96
CA LEU A 55 -8.78 -6.69 22.73
C LEU A 55 -9.10 -7.90 21.84
N LYS A 56 -8.23 -8.91 21.88
CA LYS A 56 -8.49 -10.22 21.29
C LYS A 56 -8.51 -11.28 22.38
N LEU A 57 -9.69 -11.85 22.58
CA LEU A 57 -9.91 -12.96 23.50
C LEU A 57 -9.94 -14.26 22.69
N ILE A 58 -9.22 -15.29 23.13
CA ILE A 58 -9.24 -16.62 22.50
C ILE A 58 -9.65 -17.67 23.50
N CYS A 59 -10.19 -18.79 23.03
CA CYS A 59 -10.41 -19.95 23.88
C CYS A 59 -9.08 -20.40 24.52
N VAL A 60 -9.11 -20.84 25.78
CA VAL A 60 -7.92 -21.35 26.49
C VAL A 60 -7.22 -22.51 25.77
N TYR A 61 -7.97 -23.32 25.01
CA TYR A 61 -7.42 -24.40 24.17
C TYR A 61 -6.85 -23.90 22.84
N GLY A 62 -6.95 -22.61 22.52
CA GLY A 62 -6.29 -21.96 21.38
C GLY A 62 -4.88 -21.43 21.70
N ARG A 63 -4.34 -21.75 22.88
CA ARG A 63 -3.03 -21.26 23.36
C ARG A 63 -1.95 -22.35 23.18
N THR A 64 -0.89 -22.05 22.44
CA THR A 64 0.29 -22.92 22.35
C THR A 64 1.15 -22.79 23.60
N HIS A 65 1.45 -23.90 24.27
CA HIS A 65 2.51 -23.94 25.29
C HIS A 65 3.86 -23.85 24.57
N LYS A 66 4.67 -22.80 24.87
CA LYS A 66 6.03 -22.68 24.33
C LYS A 66 6.90 -23.85 24.82
N ILE A 67 7.11 -24.83 23.96
CA ILE A 67 8.16 -25.84 24.17
C ILE A 67 9.48 -25.19 23.74
N LYS A 68 10.43 -25.11 24.69
CA LYS A 68 11.80 -24.69 24.40
C LYS A 68 12.48 -25.81 23.61
N GLU A 69 12.76 -25.60 22.33
CA GLU A 69 13.69 -26.45 21.58
C GLU A 69 14.74 -25.63 20.86
N HIS A 70 15.99 -26.02 21.10
CA HIS A 70 17.20 -25.54 20.47
C HIS A 70 17.35 -26.12 19.05
N ASN A 71 17.74 -25.25 18.11
CA ASN A 71 18.52 -25.57 16.92
C ASN A 71 17.98 -26.58 15.88
N ARG A 72 17.55 -26.06 14.72
CA ARG A 72 18.12 -26.23 13.36
C ARG A 72 17.02 -26.18 12.28
N LYS A 73 17.22 -25.25 11.32
CA LYS A 73 16.66 -25.10 9.96
C LYS A 73 15.26 -25.68 9.68
N ARG A 74 14.30 -24.83 9.27
CA ARG A 74 13.05 -25.27 8.61
C ARG A 74 12.81 -24.57 7.26
N LYS A 75 12.59 -25.40 6.24
CA LYS A 75 11.97 -25.09 4.95
C LYS A 75 10.56 -24.52 5.14
N MET A 76 10.07 -23.74 4.17
CA MET A 76 8.66 -23.37 4.03
C MET A 76 7.76 -24.59 4.25
N ARG A 77 6.85 -24.48 5.22
CA ARG A 77 5.74 -25.41 5.41
C ARG A 77 4.48 -24.59 5.62
N THR A 78 3.45 -24.89 4.84
CA THR A 78 2.07 -24.54 5.15
C THR A 78 1.78 -24.94 6.60
N ILE A 79 1.49 -23.98 7.48
CA ILE A 79 1.11 -24.30 8.86
C ILE A 79 -0.33 -24.78 8.82
N LYS A 80 -0.52 -26.10 8.79
CA LYS A 80 -1.79 -26.70 9.24
C LYS A 80 -1.95 -26.32 10.70
N ILE A 81 -3.06 -25.66 11.05
CA ILE A 81 -3.47 -25.48 12.44
C ILE A 81 -3.40 -26.87 13.10
N PRO A 82 -2.56 -27.08 14.13
CA PRO A 82 -2.52 -28.34 14.83
C PRO A 82 -3.95 -28.68 15.28
N LYS A 83 -4.38 -29.94 15.20
CA LYS A 83 -5.73 -30.37 15.65
C LYS A 83 -6.08 -29.96 17.09
N THR A 84 -5.11 -29.44 17.84
CA THR A 84 -5.16 -29.05 19.23
C THR A 84 -5.46 -27.56 19.47
N GLU A 85 -5.45 -26.68 18.45
CA GLU A 85 -5.75 -25.25 18.65
C GLU A 85 -7.21 -24.93 18.35
N CYS A 86 -7.91 -24.39 19.35
CA CYS A 86 -9.31 -23.99 19.22
C CYS A 86 -9.48 -22.69 18.41
N PRO A 87 -10.36 -22.65 17.39
CA PRO A 87 -10.53 -21.46 16.54
C PRO A 87 -11.47 -20.40 17.14
N ALA A 88 -12.02 -20.62 18.33
CA ALA A 88 -12.96 -19.69 18.94
C ALA A 88 -12.26 -18.43 19.49
N TYR A 89 -12.80 -17.25 19.15
CA TYR A 89 -12.28 -15.95 19.57
C TYR A 89 -13.34 -14.85 19.60
N PHE A 90 -13.04 -13.76 20.32
CA PHE A 90 -13.74 -12.47 20.23
C PHE A 90 -12.74 -11.36 19.94
N ARG A 91 -13.10 -10.45 19.04
CA ARG A 91 -12.37 -9.21 18.76
C ARG A 91 -13.22 -8.04 19.20
N ILE A 92 -12.69 -7.24 20.11
CA ILE A 92 -13.37 -6.11 20.73
C ILE A 92 -12.57 -4.85 20.44
N LYS A 93 -13.24 -3.78 19.99
CA LYS A 93 -12.62 -2.48 19.72
C LYS A 93 -13.32 -1.37 20.48
N LEU A 94 -12.57 -0.33 20.81
CA LEU A 94 -13.11 0.92 21.33
C LEU A 94 -13.76 1.70 20.17
N ILE A 95 -15.03 2.05 20.32
CA ILE A 95 -15.84 2.73 19.29
C ILE A 95 -16.37 4.08 19.80
N ASN A 96 -16.98 4.84 18.90
CA ASN A 96 -17.62 6.14 19.19
C ASN A 96 -16.68 7.11 19.91
N SER A 97 -15.44 7.26 19.40
CA SER A 97 -14.43 8.17 19.96
C SER A 97 -14.11 7.94 21.45
N GLY A 98 -14.19 6.69 21.93
CA GLY A 98 -13.80 6.32 23.29
C GLY A 98 -14.95 6.15 24.30
N VAL A 99 -16.17 5.89 23.82
CA VAL A 99 -17.38 5.83 24.67
C VAL A 99 -17.79 4.40 25.02
N ALA A 100 -17.46 3.40 24.19
CA ALA A 100 -17.83 2.00 24.43
C ALA A 100 -16.84 1.02 23.79
N LEU A 101 -16.71 -0.17 24.38
CA LEU A 101 -16.07 -1.33 23.76
C LEU A 101 -17.13 -2.14 23.01
N GLN A 102 -16.92 -2.46 21.74
CA GLN A 102 -17.85 -3.22 20.92
C GLN A 102 -17.20 -4.51 20.39
N ILE A 103 -17.95 -5.61 20.40
CA ILE A 103 -17.55 -6.84 19.69
C ILE A 103 -17.69 -6.57 18.19
N VAL A 104 -16.57 -6.50 17.48
CA VAL A 104 -16.52 -6.23 16.04
C VAL A 104 -16.41 -7.51 15.21
N ALA A 105 -15.90 -8.58 15.80
CA ALA A 105 -15.85 -9.90 15.17
C ALA A 105 -15.82 -10.99 16.24
N MET A 106 -16.37 -12.16 15.91
CA MET A 106 -16.28 -13.33 16.77
C MET A 106 -16.29 -14.62 15.96
N ASN A 107 -15.67 -15.67 16.50
CA ASN A 107 -15.90 -17.05 16.10
C ASN A 107 -16.24 -17.84 17.35
N ILE A 108 -17.43 -18.43 17.39
CA ILE A 108 -17.93 -19.22 18.52
C ILE A 108 -17.87 -20.72 18.27
N LYS A 109 -17.31 -21.17 17.14
CA LYS A 109 -17.17 -22.60 16.84
C LYS A 109 -15.95 -23.16 17.58
N HIS A 110 -16.18 -24.22 18.35
CA HIS A 110 -15.13 -24.98 19.03
C HIS A 110 -14.87 -26.30 18.29
N ASN A 111 -13.62 -26.75 18.30
CA ASN A 111 -13.20 -28.06 17.76
C ASN A 111 -12.88 -29.07 18.87
N HIS A 112 -13.32 -28.79 20.10
CA HIS A 112 -13.15 -29.63 21.30
C HIS A 112 -14.48 -29.70 22.08
N PRO A 113 -14.70 -30.75 22.91
CA PRO A 113 -15.87 -30.83 23.79
C PRO A 113 -15.96 -29.64 24.75
N LEU A 114 -17.18 -29.19 25.02
CA LEU A 114 -17.50 -28.12 25.98
C LEU A 114 -18.04 -28.76 27.26
N GLU A 115 -17.14 -29.26 28.10
CA GLU A 115 -17.45 -29.80 29.42
C GLU A 115 -17.19 -28.74 30.49
N LYS A 116 -17.92 -28.78 31.61
CA LYS A 116 -17.66 -27.91 32.77
C LYS A 116 -16.25 -28.17 33.29
N ILE A 117 -15.38 -27.17 33.20
CA ILE A 117 -14.02 -27.24 33.74
C ILE A 117 -14.12 -27.08 35.27
N GLU A 118 -13.93 -28.15 36.04
CA GLU A 118 -13.61 -28.05 37.48
C GLU A 118 -12.16 -27.54 37.63
N GLU A 119 -11.96 -26.53 38.47
CA GLU A 119 -10.67 -25.85 38.63
C GLU A 119 -9.57 -26.76 39.19
N PRO A 120 -8.32 -26.70 38.68
CA PRO A 120 -7.16 -27.00 39.50
C PRO A 120 -6.84 -25.78 40.37
N ASN A 121 -7.01 -25.92 41.69
CA ASN A 121 -6.52 -24.98 42.70
C ASN A 121 -5.03 -24.65 42.45
N ALA A 122 -4.73 -23.41 42.05
CA ALA A 122 -3.37 -22.88 42.06
C ALA A 122 -3.31 -21.67 43.00
N ASP A 123 -2.96 -21.98 44.24
CA ASP A 123 -2.64 -21.07 45.33
C ASP A 123 -1.45 -20.17 44.95
N TYR A 124 -1.72 -18.94 44.51
CA TYR A 124 -0.71 -17.88 44.38
C TYR A 124 -0.54 -17.14 45.71
N SER A 125 -0.24 -17.88 46.78
CA SER A 125 0.23 -17.30 48.02
C SER A 125 1.46 -18.05 48.54
N ARG A 126 2.65 -17.55 48.17
CA ARG A 126 3.88 -17.48 48.99
C ARG A 126 5.11 -17.39 48.11
N LEU A 127 5.71 -16.20 48.08
CA LEU A 127 7.12 -16.00 48.40
C LEU A 127 7.30 -14.54 48.82
N LYS A 128 6.94 -14.26 50.08
CA LYS A 128 7.51 -13.14 50.84
C LYS A 128 8.92 -13.53 51.25
N ARG A 129 9.90 -12.66 50.99
CA ARG A 129 11.12 -12.34 51.78
C ARG A 129 12.13 -11.67 50.84
N ASN A 130 12.90 -10.65 51.20
CA ASN A 130 13.03 -9.83 52.39
C ASN A 130 13.97 -8.68 52.00
N LYS A 131 13.76 -7.49 52.57
CA LYS A 131 14.78 -6.43 52.66
C LYS A 131 16.01 -6.96 53.42
N GLY A 132 17.22 -6.53 53.01
CA GLY A 132 18.33 -6.34 53.95
C GLY A 132 19.71 -6.88 53.55
N ASN A 133 20.62 -5.93 53.32
CA ASN A 133 22.04 -5.89 53.70
C ASN A 133 23.14 -6.67 52.94
N LYS A 134 23.99 -5.85 52.27
CA LYS A 134 25.45 -5.66 52.43
C LYS A 134 26.37 -6.90 52.42
N SER A 135 27.34 -6.92 51.50
CA SER A 135 28.76 -6.52 51.73
C SER A 135 29.77 -7.20 50.78
N GLY A 136 30.88 -6.49 50.47
CA GLY A 136 32.16 -7.03 49.99
C GLY A 136 32.48 -6.76 48.51
N LEU A 137 33.21 -5.71 48.13
CA LEU A 137 34.67 -5.43 48.23
C LEU A 137 35.47 -5.77 46.94
N LYS A 138 35.86 -4.68 46.25
CA LYS A 138 36.99 -4.38 45.34
C LYS A 138 38.07 -5.44 45.08
N LYS A 139 38.56 -5.48 43.81
CA LYS A 139 39.95 -5.16 43.37
C LYS A 139 40.05 -5.21 41.82
N GLU A 140 40.50 -4.14 41.14
CA GLU A 140 41.85 -3.91 40.54
C GLU A 140 42.17 -4.78 39.31
N ARG A 141 42.81 -4.37 38.21
CA ARG A 141 43.24 -3.11 37.53
C ARG A 141 44.00 -3.58 36.25
N LYS A 142 44.10 -2.70 35.22
CA LYS A 142 45.07 -2.66 34.07
C LYS A 142 44.73 -3.49 32.80
N SER A 143 44.46 -2.82 31.66
CA SER A 143 45.36 -2.34 30.56
C SER A 143 45.76 -3.53 29.66
N GLU A 144 45.57 -3.57 28.33
CA GLU A 144 45.84 -2.62 27.23
C GLU A 144 45.07 -3.10 25.96
N ASP A 145 44.90 -2.18 25.01
CA ASP A 145 44.67 -2.34 23.55
C ASP A 145 43.40 -3.05 23.02
N GLU A 146 42.53 -2.28 22.35
CA GLU A 146 41.91 -2.63 21.05
C GLU A 146 40.94 -1.50 20.57
N ASP A 147 41.31 -0.92 19.43
CA ASP A 147 40.57 -0.24 18.35
C ASP A 147 39.18 0.39 18.59
N ASP A 148 39.09 1.65 18.15
CA ASP A 148 37.87 2.38 17.83
C ASP A 148 37.01 1.61 16.81
N ASP A 149 35.82 1.17 17.21
CA ASP A 149 34.71 0.94 16.29
C ASP A 149 33.39 1.30 16.99
N ALA A 150 32.88 2.48 16.66
CA ALA A 150 31.53 2.90 16.99
C ALA A 150 30.54 2.11 16.13
N SER A 151 29.94 1.05 16.67
CA SER A 151 28.78 0.40 16.06
C SER A 151 27.47 0.95 16.63
N SER A 152 26.78 1.70 15.77
CA SER A 152 25.36 1.98 15.86
C SER A 152 24.57 0.71 15.58
N ASP A 153 23.80 0.21 16.54
CA ASP A 153 22.76 -0.80 16.28
C ASP A 153 21.56 -0.55 17.20
N ASP A 154 20.87 0.57 16.92
CA ASP A 154 19.47 0.78 17.26
C ASP A 154 18.70 0.93 15.93
N MET A 155 18.53 -0.17 15.19
CA MET A 155 17.51 -0.26 14.15
C MET A 155 16.29 -0.99 14.72
N GLN A 156 15.19 -0.25 14.86
CA GLN A 156 13.88 -0.76 15.22
C GLN A 156 13.44 -1.77 14.15
N ALA A 157 12.96 -2.95 14.59
CA ALA A 157 12.34 -3.93 13.72
C ALA A 157 11.06 -3.33 13.14
N SER A 158 11.04 -3.13 11.82
CA SER A 158 9.88 -2.66 11.06
C SER A 158 8.67 -3.55 11.31
N GLU A 159 7.52 -2.91 11.51
CA GLU A 159 6.20 -3.54 11.62
C GLU A 159 5.84 -4.18 10.27
N PHE A 160 5.93 -5.50 10.17
CA PHE A 160 5.40 -6.20 9.00
C PHE A 160 3.87 -6.11 8.98
N ILE A 161 3.31 -5.57 7.89
CA ILE A 161 1.87 -5.57 7.61
C ILE A 161 1.46 -6.96 7.13
N GLU A 162 0.70 -7.72 7.96
CA GLU A 162 0.06 -8.95 7.48
C GLU A 162 -1.12 -8.60 6.56
N VAL A 163 -0.94 -8.80 5.26
CA VAL A 163 -1.99 -8.68 4.23
C VAL A 163 -2.95 -9.87 4.31
N TYR A 164 -4.16 -9.67 4.82
CA TYR A 164 -5.23 -10.67 4.71
C TYR A 164 -5.89 -10.56 3.33
N ILE A 165 -5.58 -11.50 2.43
CA ILE A 165 -6.27 -11.65 1.15
C ILE A 165 -7.53 -12.49 1.39
N ASP A 166 -8.70 -11.88 1.23
CA ASP A 166 -9.97 -12.62 1.29
C ASP A 166 -10.06 -13.57 0.07
N PRO A 167 -10.14 -14.90 0.27
CA PRO A 167 -10.25 -15.85 -0.84
C PRO A 167 -11.58 -15.73 -1.60
N ASP A 168 -12.59 -15.06 -1.04
CA ASP A 168 -13.87 -14.78 -1.70
C ASP A 168 -13.94 -13.36 -2.31
N ASP A 169 -12.83 -12.59 -2.26
CA ASP A 169 -12.75 -11.25 -2.88
C ASP A 169 -12.88 -11.38 -4.42
N PRO A 170 -13.88 -10.73 -5.04
CA PRO A 170 -14.19 -10.91 -6.46
C PRO A 170 -13.01 -10.51 -7.35
N GLU A 171 -12.73 -11.32 -8.37
CA GLU A 171 -11.80 -10.96 -9.44
C GLU A 171 -12.24 -9.66 -10.14
N PRO A 172 -11.30 -8.83 -10.65
CA PRO A 172 -11.62 -7.70 -11.51
C PRO A 172 -12.57 -8.12 -12.64
N LYS A 173 -13.70 -7.43 -12.79
CA LYS A 173 -14.70 -7.79 -13.82
C LYS A 173 -14.23 -7.45 -15.23
N ILE A 174 -13.31 -6.50 -15.35
CA ILE A 174 -12.66 -6.15 -16.60
C ILE A 174 -11.23 -6.68 -16.59
N LYS A 175 -10.83 -7.28 -17.72
CA LYS A 175 -9.49 -7.82 -17.90
C LYS A 175 -8.51 -6.71 -18.26
N PHE A 176 -7.49 -6.51 -17.42
CA PHE A 176 -6.34 -5.64 -17.71
C PHE A 176 -5.04 -6.44 -17.82
N THR A 177 -4.45 -6.46 -19.01
CA THR A 177 -3.32 -7.36 -19.32
C THR A 177 -1.99 -6.67 -19.54
N PHE A 178 -1.95 -5.34 -19.62
CA PHE A 178 -0.68 -4.66 -19.86
C PHE A 178 0.27 -4.91 -18.70
N ARG A 179 1.52 -5.24 -19.02
CA ARG A 179 2.65 -5.41 -18.10
C ARG A 179 3.91 -4.82 -18.72
N GLY A 180 4.76 -4.25 -17.88
CA GLY A 180 6.03 -3.65 -18.30
C GLY A 180 6.07 -2.14 -18.14
N LEU A 181 6.88 -1.49 -18.97
CA LEU A 181 7.16 -0.06 -18.86
C LEU A 181 6.08 0.79 -19.54
N CYS A 182 5.50 1.69 -18.76
CA CYS A 182 4.68 2.80 -19.19
C CYS A 182 5.47 4.11 -19.04
N VAL A 183 5.33 5.02 -19.98
CA VAL A 183 6.05 6.30 -19.98
C VAL A 183 5.05 7.45 -19.80
N PRO A 184 5.12 8.23 -18.70
CA PRO A 184 4.29 9.42 -18.52
C PRO A 184 4.78 10.52 -19.46
N VAL A 185 4.01 10.82 -20.49
CA VAL A 185 4.44 11.67 -21.61
C VAL A 185 4.20 13.15 -21.35
N PHE A 186 5.09 13.98 -21.90
CA PHE A 186 4.96 15.43 -21.85
C PHE A 186 3.84 15.96 -22.74
N ASN A 187 3.21 17.03 -22.28
CA ASN A 187 2.50 17.97 -23.14
C ASN A 187 3.43 19.14 -23.47
N ILE A 188 3.41 19.57 -24.74
CA ILE A 188 4.36 20.55 -25.26
C ILE A 188 3.60 21.85 -25.43
N PHE A 189 4.10 22.94 -24.85
CA PHE A 189 3.48 24.25 -24.96
C PHE A 189 4.31 25.18 -25.85
N ARG A 190 3.65 26.16 -26.45
CA ARG A 190 4.29 27.28 -27.14
C ARG A 190 4.64 28.38 -26.14
N ASP A 191 5.41 29.37 -26.58
CA ASP A 191 5.76 30.55 -25.77
C ASP A 191 4.52 31.35 -25.31
N ASP A 192 3.40 31.24 -26.03
CA ASP A 192 2.11 31.84 -25.66
C ASP A 192 1.27 30.96 -24.71
N LEU A 193 1.87 29.89 -24.17
CA LEU A 193 1.27 28.87 -23.30
C LEU A 193 0.22 27.96 -23.97
N SER A 194 -0.01 28.09 -25.27
CA SER A 194 -0.94 27.20 -25.99
C SER A 194 -0.33 25.83 -26.27
N LEU A 195 -1.17 24.78 -26.29
CA LEU A 195 -0.73 23.41 -26.55
C LEU A 195 -0.23 23.20 -27.99
N LYS A 196 1.01 22.73 -28.15
CA LYS A 196 1.70 22.42 -29.42
C LYS A 196 1.50 20.96 -29.85
N VAL A 197 0.24 20.61 -30.10
CA VAL A 197 -0.22 19.25 -30.47
C VAL A 197 0.57 18.62 -31.62
N GLY A 198 0.96 19.39 -32.64
CA GLY A 198 1.64 18.86 -33.83
C GLY A 198 3.02 18.19 -33.60
N GLN A 199 3.60 18.29 -32.40
CA GLN A 199 4.83 17.57 -32.05
C GLN A 199 4.57 16.16 -31.47
N ILE A 200 3.32 15.86 -31.06
CA ILE A 200 2.95 14.59 -30.42
C ILE A 200 3.23 13.40 -31.36
N ALA A 201 2.94 13.52 -32.66
CA ALA A 201 3.20 12.44 -33.62
C ALA A 201 4.69 12.04 -33.69
N LYS A 202 5.59 13.02 -33.80
CA LYS A 202 7.04 12.76 -33.82
C LYS A 202 7.52 12.18 -32.50
N TYR A 203 6.98 12.69 -31.39
CA TYR A 203 7.35 12.22 -30.07
C TYR A 203 6.87 10.77 -29.81
N SER A 204 5.63 10.46 -30.17
CA SER A 204 5.07 9.10 -30.10
C SER A 204 5.89 8.12 -30.94
N GLN A 205 6.31 8.51 -32.15
CA GLN A 205 7.17 7.68 -32.99
C GLN A 205 8.53 7.41 -32.32
N TYR A 206 9.18 8.43 -31.73
CA TYR A 206 10.44 8.25 -31.00
C TYR A 206 10.32 7.23 -29.85
N LEU A 207 9.23 7.30 -29.07
CA LEU A 207 8.98 6.35 -27.99
C LEU A 207 8.74 4.94 -28.53
N SER A 208 7.94 4.82 -29.60
CA SER A 208 7.67 3.54 -30.26
C SER A 208 8.94 2.90 -30.84
N ASP A 209 9.77 3.67 -31.55
CA ASP A 209 11.06 3.24 -32.09
C ASP A 209 12.03 2.83 -30.98
N SER A 210 11.91 3.46 -29.82
CA SER A 210 12.66 3.09 -28.61
C SER A 210 12.11 1.84 -27.92
N GLY A 211 11.05 1.21 -28.42
CA GLY A 211 10.47 -0.02 -27.86
C GLY A 211 9.45 0.21 -26.74
N ILE A 212 9.02 1.45 -26.50
CA ILE A 212 7.97 1.77 -25.54
C ILE A 212 6.62 1.30 -26.08
N LYS A 213 5.85 0.62 -25.22
CA LYS A 213 4.56 0.02 -25.57
C LYS A 213 3.38 0.59 -24.81
N CYS A 214 3.62 1.48 -23.84
CA CYS A 214 2.56 2.12 -23.07
C CYS A 214 2.97 3.54 -22.72
N ILE A 215 1.99 4.44 -22.82
CA ILE A 215 2.12 5.85 -22.47
C ILE A 215 1.03 6.23 -21.48
N LEU A 216 1.37 7.13 -20.55
CA LEU A 216 0.44 7.77 -19.64
C LEU A 216 0.31 9.24 -20.03
N VAL A 217 -0.87 9.62 -20.51
CA VAL A 217 -1.18 10.97 -21.00
C VAL A 217 -1.78 11.82 -19.87
N ASN A 218 -1.46 13.11 -19.85
CA ASN A 218 -1.96 14.10 -18.88
C ASN A 218 -1.62 13.80 -17.41
N SER A 219 -0.51 13.08 -17.16
CA SER A 219 -0.01 12.94 -15.80
C SER A 219 0.52 14.26 -15.24
N ASP A 220 1.02 14.23 -14.00
CA ASP A 220 1.80 15.32 -13.41
C ASP A 220 3.04 15.69 -14.27
N ILE A 221 3.74 14.69 -14.81
CA ILE A 221 4.84 14.87 -15.77
C ILE A 221 4.37 15.56 -17.05
N GLY A 222 3.16 15.23 -17.51
CA GLY A 222 2.50 15.87 -18.64
C GLY A 222 1.82 17.20 -18.31
N GLU A 223 1.91 17.68 -17.07
CA GLU A 223 1.21 18.89 -16.59
C GLU A 223 -0.30 18.90 -16.89
N GLY A 224 -0.97 17.75 -16.83
CA GLY A 224 -2.41 17.64 -17.10
C GLY A 224 -3.25 18.59 -16.24
N MET A 225 -2.88 18.73 -14.96
CA MET A 225 -3.55 19.60 -13.99
C MET A 225 -3.34 21.11 -14.24
N SER A 226 -2.38 21.49 -15.09
CA SER A 226 -2.16 22.88 -15.50
C SER A 226 -3.00 23.26 -16.73
N MET A 227 -3.65 22.28 -17.38
CA MET A 227 -4.44 22.48 -18.60
C MET A 227 -5.94 22.57 -18.30
N SER A 228 -6.65 23.34 -19.11
CA SER A 228 -8.11 23.30 -19.15
C SER A 228 -8.62 21.93 -19.61
N ILE A 229 -9.86 21.57 -19.28
CA ILE A 229 -10.49 20.32 -19.76
C ILE A 229 -10.49 20.23 -21.29
N ALA A 230 -10.68 21.36 -21.99
CA ALA A 230 -10.64 21.38 -23.45
C ALA A 230 -9.25 21.04 -23.99
N GLU A 231 -8.18 21.58 -23.39
CA GLU A 231 -6.80 21.25 -23.78
C GLU A 231 -6.43 19.81 -23.42
N GLN A 232 -6.88 19.32 -22.25
CA GLN A 232 -6.71 17.93 -21.86
C GLN A 232 -7.33 16.99 -22.89
N LYS A 233 -8.59 17.23 -23.29
CA LYS A 233 -9.28 16.45 -24.33
C LYS A 233 -8.54 16.49 -25.65
N LEU A 234 -8.12 17.68 -26.11
CA LEU A 234 -7.36 17.85 -27.34
C LEU A 234 -6.03 17.07 -27.33
N ALA A 235 -5.30 17.10 -26.21
CA ALA A 235 -4.06 16.34 -26.05
C ALA A 235 -4.33 14.82 -26.12
N ILE A 236 -5.36 14.35 -25.43
CA ILE A 236 -5.73 12.93 -25.39
C ILE A 236 -6.14 12.44 -26.78
N GLU A 237 -6.98 13.19 -27.49
CA GLU A 237 -7.43 12.86 -28.85
C GLU A 237 -6.22 12.67 -29.79
N GLU A 238 -5.26 13.58 -29.77
CA GLU A 238 -4.06 13.46 -30.59
C GLU A 238 -3.21 12.26 -30.18
N TRP A 239 -2.95 12.07 -28.89
CA TRP A 239 -2.19 10.92 -28.40
C TRP A 239 -2.84 9.59 -28.82
N VAL A 240 -4.16 9.48 -28.69
CA VAL A 240 -4.93 8.30 -29.13
C VAL A 240 -4.79 8.10 -30.65
N ASN A 241 -4.89 9.16 -31.44
CA ASN A 241 -4.79 9.12 -32.89
C ASN A 241 -3.42 8.60 -33.36
N VAL A 242 -2.32 9.05 -32.72
CA VAL A 242 -0.96 8.65 -33.13
C VAL A 242 -0.49 7.32 -32.50
N ALA A 243 -0.93 7.00 -31.29
CA ALA A 243 -0.46 5.82 -30.55
C ALA A 243 -1.15 4.52 -30.98
N LYS A 244 -2.44 4.58 -31.38
CA LYS A 244 -3.20 3.39 -31.83
C LYS A 244 -2.55 2.70 -33.04
N PRO A 245 -2.17 3.40 -34.13
CA PRO A 245 -1.45 2.78 -35.25
C PRO A 245 -0.13 2.12 -34.85
N LEU A 246 0.54 2.67 -33.83
CA LEU A 246 1.80 2.15 -33.27
C LEU A 246 1.58 0.99 -32.27
N LYS A 247 0.32 0.61 -32.02
CA LYS A 247 -0.07 -0.45 -31.08
C LYS A 247 0.45 -0.20 -29.66
N MET A 248 0.55 1.06 -29.28
CA MET A 248 0.87 1.45 -27.91
C MET A 248 -0.42 1.44 -27.08
N HIS A 249 -0.33 0.93 -25.85
CA HIS A 249 -1.38 1.06 -24.83
C HIS A 249 -1.46 2.52 -24.38
N VAL A 250 -2.63 3.13 -24.47
CA VAL A 250 -2.88 4.50 -24.07
C VAL A 250 -3.59 4.50 -22.72
N MET A 251 -2.83 4.83 -21.68
CA MET A 251 -3.36 5.13 -20.35
C MET A 251 -3.55 6.64 -20.21
N VAL A 252 -4.65 7.08 -19.61
CA VAL A 252 -4.92 8.51 -19.40
C VAL A 252 -5.08 8.81 -17.92
N GLN A 253 -4.37 9.82 -17.42
CA GLN A 253 -4.59 10.31 -16.07
C GLN A 253 -5.89 11.13 -16.02
N VAL A 254 -6.74 10.79 -15.05
CA VAL A 254 -7.99 11.48 -14.71
C VAL A 254 -8.04 11.67 -13.19
N GLY A 255 -9.16 12.17 -12.66
CA GLY A 255 -9.32 12.41 -11.23
C GLY A 255 -9.00 13.84 -10.83
N ALA A 256 -8.69 14.08 -9.55
CA ALA A 256 -8.59 15.41 -8.96
C ALA A 256 -9.91 16.20 -9.00
N CYS A 257 -9.85 17.52 -9.13
CA CYS A 257 -10.96 18.44 -8.95
C CYS A 257 -11.13 19.39 -10.15
N PRO A 258 -12.35 19.93 -10.40
CA PRO A 258 -13.60 19.64 -9.70
C PRO A 258 -14.33 18.42 -10.30
N LEU A 259 -14.99 17.63 -9.44
CA LEU A 259 -15.62 16.36 -9.83
C LEU A 259 -16.53 16.42 -11.09
N PRO A 260 -17.40 17.42 -11.31
CA PRO A 260 -18.23 17.48 -12.51
C PRO A 260 -17.42 17.54 -13.82
N GLU A 261 -16.31 18.27 -13.82
CA GLU A 261 -15.41 18.38 -14.98
C GLU A 261 -14.65 17.08 -15.21
N ILE A 262 -14.24 16.41 -14.14
CA ILE A 262 -13.59 15.10 -14.22
C ILE A 262 -14.55 14.05 -14.77
N ILE A 263 -15.82 14.05 -14.36
CA ILE A 263 -16.83 13.14 -14.92
C ILE A 263 -17.01 13.38 -16.43
N ASP A 264 -17.00 14.64 -16.88
CA ASP A 264 -17.06 14.98 -18.31
C ASP A 264 -15.82 14.50 -19.08
N LEU A 265 -14.62 14.68 -18.51
CA LEU A 265 -13.37 14.17 -19.06
C LEU A 265 -13.38 12.63 -19.16
N VAL A 266 -13.80 11.94 -18.11
CA VAL A 266 -13.83 10.47 -18.04
C VAL A 266 -14.78 9.88 -19.08
N LYS A 267 -15.98 10.47 -19.24
CA LYS A 267 -16.93 10.08 -20.30
C LYS A 267 -16.34 10.28 -21.69
N HIS A 268 -15.64 11.39 -21.91
CA HIS A 268 -14.97 11.64 -23.18
C HIS A 268 -13.88 10.59 -23.45
N VAL A 269 -13.04 10.31 -22.46
CA VAL A 269 -11.97 9.31 -22.51
C VAL A 269 -12.51 7.89 -22.81
N GLU A 270 -13.64 7.51 -22.23
CA GLU A 270 -14.32 6.25 -22.60
C GLU A 270 -14.82 6.29 -24.05
N SER A 271 -15.41 7.40 -24.49
CA SER A 271 -16.02 7.52 -25.83
C SER A 271 -15.01 7.38 -26.98
N ILE A 272 -13.76 7.80 -26.78
CA ILE A 272 -12.67 7.68 -27.76
C ILE A 272 -11.93 6.33 -27.65
N GLY A 273 -12.29 5.51 -26.66
CA GLY A 273 -11.80 4.15 -26.45
C GLY A 273 -10.30 4.11 -26.13
N VAL A 274 -9.88 4.76 -25.04
CA VAL A 274 -8.56 4.55 -24.45
C VAL A 274 -8.48 3.16 -23.80
N ASP A 275 -7.27 2.67 -23.56
CA ASP A 275 -7.07 1.31 -23.04
C ASP A 275 -7.22 1.22 -21.53
N SER A 276 -6.95 2.29 -20.79
CA SER A 276 -7.18 2.38 -19.33
C SER A 276 -7.13 3.83 -18.83
N ILE A 277 -7.66 4.05 -17.63
CA ILE A 277 -7.50 5.31 -16.89
C ILE A 277 -6.71 5.10 -15.60
N LEU A 278 -5.92 6.10 -15.23
CA LEU A 278 -5.23 6.20 -13.95
C LEU A 278 -5.83 7.38 -13.18
N CYS A 279 -6.48 7.12 -12.06
CA CYS A 279 -7.26 8.11 -11.34
C CYS A 279 -6.50 8.67 -10.14
N LEU A 280 -6.27 9.98 -10.13
CA LEU A 280 -5.88 10.73 -8.94
C LEU A 280 -7.04 10.79 -7.93
N PRO A 281 -6.75 10.79 -6.61
CA PRO A 281 -7.79 11.09 -5.62
C PRO A 281 -8.29 12.52 -5.78
N GLU A 282 -9.41 12.83 -5.16
CA GLU A 282 -9.84 14.21 -5.00
C GLU A 282 -8.79 15.02 -4.21
N LEU A 283 -8.38 16.18 -4.74
CA LEU A 283 -7.22 16.92 -4.23
C LEU A 283 -7.58 18.02 -3.23
N TYR A 284 -8.81 18.54 -3.27
CA TYR A 284 -9.27 19.58 -2.35
C TYR A 284 -9.98 18.96 -1.15
N PHE A 285 -11.04 18.17 -1.41
CA PHE A 285 -11.76 17.42 -0.37
C PHE A 285 -11.21 16.00 -0.25
N LYS A 286 -9.95 15.92 0.20
CA LYS A 286 -9.16 14.70 0.22
C LYS A 286 -9.88 13.55 0.95
N PRO A 287 -10.00 12.36 0.35
CA PRO A 287 -10.48 11.17 1.04
C PRO A 287 -9.69 10.93 2.33
N SER A 288 -10.41 10.74 3.43
CA SER A 288 -9.82 10.54 4.77
C SER A 288 -9.88 9.09 5.23
N SER A 289 -10.67 8.27 4.53
CA SER A 289 -10.89 6.85 4.78
C SER A 289 -10.84 6.04 3.49
N ILE A 290 -10.74 4.71 3.61
CA ILE A 290 -10.79 3.80 2.45
C ILE A 290 -12.17 3.88 1.80
N GLU A 291 -13.22 4.01 2.60
CA GLU A 291 -14.60 4.12 2.16
C GLU A 291 -14.81 5.38 1.30
N ASP A 292 -14.29 6.54 1.75
CA ASP A 292 -14.35 7.79 0.98
C ASP A 292 -13.66 7.63 -0.40
N LEU A 293 -12.50 6.97 -0.42
CA LEU A 293 -11.76 6.75 -1.66
C LEU A 293 -12.51 5.80 -2.60
N VAL A 294 -13.08 4.72 -2.05
CA VAL A 294 -13.88 3.76 -2.82
C VAL A 294 -15.10 4.44 -3.43
N ASP A 295 -15.82 5.26 -2.66
CA ASP A 295 -17.00 5.98 -3.14
C ASP A 295 -16.64 6.97 -4.27
N TYR A 296 -15.53 7.69 -4.13
CA TYR A 296 -15.03 8.58 -5.18
C TYR A 296 -14.66 7.80 -6.45
N LEU A 297 -13.87 6.73 -6.34
CA LEU A 297 -13.46 5.93 -7.50
C LEU A 297 -14.64 5.21 -8.15
N LYS A 298 -15.68 4.86 -7.38
CA LYS A 298 -16.93 4.30 -7.91
C LYS A 298 -17.62 5.31 -8.83
N ILE A 299 -17.75 6.57 -8.43
CA ILE A 299 -18.32 7.63 -9.29
C ILE A 299 -17.55 7.75 -10.61
N ILE A 300 -16.21 7.71 -10.54
CA ILE A 300 -15.36 7.74 -11.73
C ILE A 300 -15.58 6.48 -12.59
N SER A 301 -15.66 5.30 -11.99
CA SER A 301 -15.92 4.04 -12.72
C SER A 301 -17.28 4.01 -13.41
N GLU A 302 -18.30 4.62 -12.84
CA GLU A 302 -19.64 4.73 -13.43
C GLU A 302 -19.68 5.67 -14.65
N ALA A 303 -18.74 6.61 -14.72
CA ALA A 303 -18.55 7.48 -15.89
C ALA A 303 -17.74 6.80 -17.02
N ALA A 304 -17.03 5.70 -16.73
CA ALA A 304 -16.30 4.88 -17.69
C ALA A 304 -16.46 3.36 -17.45
N PRO A 305 -17.69 2.81 -17.51
CA PRO A 305 -18.00 1.43 -17.13
C PRO A 305 -17.30 0.34 -17.94
N LYS A 306 -16.65 0.65 -19.07
CA LYS A 306 -15.92 -0.31 -19.90
C LYS A 306 -14.41 -0.12 -19.90
N THR A 307 -13.91 0.93 -19.23
CA THR A 307 -12.49 1.26 -19.24
C THR A 307 -11.83 0.77 -17.94
N PRO A 308 -10.75 -0.04 -18.02
CA PRO A 308 -9.97 -0.40 -16.84
C PRO A 308 -9.53 0.83 -16.04
N LEU A 309 -9.80 0.82 -14.74
CA LEU A 309 -9.47 1.88 -13.81
C LEU A 309 -8.32 1.44 -12.90
N LEU A 310 -7.27 2.26 -12.84
CA LEU A 310 -6.20 2.15 -11.86
C LEU A 310 -6.23 3.37 -10.94
N TYR A 311 -5.76 3.23 -9.71
CA TYR A 311 -5.61 4.34 -8.76
C TYR A 311 -4.16 4.86 -8.75
N ASN A 312 -3.96 6.17 -8.65
CA ASN A 312 -2.63 6.77 -8.43
C ASN A 312 -2.38 6.97 -6.93
N HIS A 313 -1.55 6.13 -6.33
CA HIS A 313 -1.11 6.29 -4.95
C HIS A 313 0.23 7.05 -4.88
N ASN A 314 0.12 8.37 -4.72
CA ASN A 314 1.26 9.28 -4.51
C ASN A 314 0.99 10.18 -3.29
N PRO A 315 1.24 9.70 -2.06
CA PRO A 315 0.91 10.45 -0.84
C PRO A 315 1.72 11.73 -0.69
N GLU A 316 2.96 11.78 -1.20
CA GLU A 316 3.80 12.99 -1.16
C GLU A 316 3.15 14.15 -1.92
N MET A 317 2.58 13.88 -3.10
CA MET A 317 1.92 14.91 -3.92
C MET A 317 0.46 15.14 -3.55
N THR A 318 -0.28 14.07 -3.26
CA THR A 318 -1.75 14.16 -3.06
C THR A 318 -2.12 14.45 -1.61
N GLY A 319 -1.28 14.05 -0.64
CA GLY A 319 -1.61 14.06 0.78
C GLY A 319 -2.66 13.01 1.20
N VAL A 320 -3.02 12.08 0.31
CA VAL A 320 -3.91 10.95 0.62
C VAL A 320 -3.05 9.73 0.92
N ASN A 321 -2.79 9.48 2.20
CA ASN A 321 -1.98 8.37 2.68
C ASN A 321 -2.85 7.35 3.42
N LEU A 322 -3.43 6.41 2.66
CA LEU A 322 -4.26 5.33 3.17
C LEU A 322 -3.54 3.99 2.98
N ASN A 323 -3.87 3.00 3.81
CA ASN A 323 -3.30 1.66 3.68
C ASN A 323 -3.80 0.98 2.39
N MET A 324 -2.94 0.94 1.36
CA MET A 324 -3.30 0.46 0.03
C MET A 324 -3.56 -1.04 -0.02
N VAL A 325 -2.92 -1.82 0.85
CA VAL A 325 -3.19 -3.25 1.01
C VAL A 325 -4.66 -3.48 1.38
N ASN A 326 -5.13 -2.79 2.42
CA ASN A 326 -6.51 -2.86 2.85
C ASN A 326 -7.47 -2.34 1.77
N PHE A 327 -7.09 -1.28 1.06
CA PHE A 327 -7.88 -0.78 -0.05
C PHE A 327 -8.05 -1.84 -1.16
N LEU A 328 -6.97 -2.50 -1.59
CA LEU A 328 -7.03 -3.55 -2.63
C LEU A 328 -7.97 -4.69 -2.23
N ASN A 329 -7.94 -5.11 -0.97
CA ASN A 329 -8.81 -6.19 -0.45
C ASN A 329 -10.30 -5.82 -0.36
N ASN A 330 -10.65 -4.53 -0.43
CA ASN A 330 -12.04 -4.08 -0.31
C ASN A 330 -12.57 -3.43 -1.61
N SER A 331 -11.71 -3.10 -2.57
CA SER A 331 -12.06 -2.24 -3.72
C SER A 331 -12.85 -2.94 -4.83
N ALA A 332 -12.48 -4.17 -5.23
CA ALA A 332 -13.11 -4.84 -6.39
C ALA A 332 -14.61 -5.11 -6.22
N MET A 333 -15.08 -5.31 -4.99
CA MET A 333 -16.50 -5.52 -4.72
C MET A 333 -17.36 -4.32 -5.12
N TYR A 334 -16.81 -3.10 -5.00
CA TYR A 334 -17.55 -1.85 -5.19
C TYR A 334 -17.21 -1.15 -6.51
N ILE A 335 -16.05 -1.45 -7.11
CA ILE A 335 -15.55 -0.80 -8.33
C ILE A 335 -15.29 -1.86 -9.41
N PRO A 336 -16.31 -2.22 -10.22
CA PRO A 336 -16.22 -3.26 -11.25
C PRO A 336 -15.03 -3.16 -12.22
N THR A 337 -14.64 -1.92 -12.54
CA THR A 337 -13.57 -1.65 -13.52
C THR A 337 -12.19 -1.53 -12.89
N PHE A 338 -12.07 -1.68 -11.56
CA PHE A 338 -10.80 -1.53 -10.86
C PHE A 338 -9.84 -2.67 -11.20
N CYS A 339 -8.64 -2.32 -11.64
CA CYS A 339 -7.64 -3.24 -12.16
C CYS A 339 -6.27 -3.11 -11.47
N GLY A 340 -6.08 -2.12 -10.59
CA GLY A 340 -4.86 -1.98 -9.79
C GLY A 340 -4.47 -0.54 -9.53
N LEU A 341 -3.18 -0.28 -9.33
CA LEU A 341 -2.70 1.05 -8.96
C LEU A 341 -1.28 1.32 -9.44
N GLU A 342 -0.95 2.60 -9.53
CA GLU A 342 0.41 3.11 -9.51
C GLU A 342 0.82 3.37 -8.06
N TYR A 343 1.96 2.83 -7.64
CA TYR A 343 2.54 2.99 -6.32
C TYR A 343 3.77 3.89 -6.39
N VAL A 344 3.61 5.13 -5.94
CA VAL A 344 4.66 6.17 -5.91
C VAL A 344 5.03 6.45 -4.46
N SER A 345 5.81 5.56 -3.86
CA SER A 345 6.36 5.71 -2.51
C SER A 345 7.70 4.96 -2.41
N ASN A 346 8.57 5.46 -1.55
CA ASN A 346 9.87 4.84 -1.27
C ASN A 346 9.77 3.67 -0.28
N ASP A 347 8.60 3.44 0.31
CA ASP A 347 8.35 2.30 1.18
C ASP A 347 8.13 1.03 0.33
N LEU A 348 9.22 0.29 0.13
CA LEU A 348 9.19 -0.96 -0.63
C LEU A 348 8.55 -2.12 0.16
N ASP A 349 8.48 -2.06 1.49
CA ASP A 349 7.83 -3.13 2.27
C ASP A 349 6.32 -3.10 1.99
N ASP A 350 5.73 -1.90 2.08
CA ASP A 350 4.34 -1.65 1.68
C ASP A 350 4.10 -1.98 0.21
N GLY A 351 5.01 -1.56 -0.68
CA GLY A 351 4.88 -1.81 -2.12
C GLY A 351 4.87 -3.30 -2.47
N VAL A 352 5.73 -4.10 -1.82
CA VAL A 352 5.79 -5.56 -2.03
C VAL A 352 4.57 -6.25 -1.46
N ALA A 353 4.05 -5.80 -0.33
CA ALA A 353 2.81 -6.32 0.26
C ALA A 353 1.60 -6.21 -0.69
N LEU A 354 1.59 -5.23 -1.61
CA LEU A 354 0.55 -5.11 -2.64
C LEU A 354 0.63 -6.22 -3.71
N LEU A 355 1.83 -6.76 -3.97
CA LEU A 355 2.04 -7.81 -4.97
C LEU A 355 1.44 -9.15 -4.53
N ASP A 356 1.38 -9.41 -3.22
CA ASP A 356 0.86 -10.67 -2.66
C ASP A 356 -0.60 -10.93 -3.06
N ASN A 357 -1.37 -9.88 -3.34
CA ASN A 357 -2.76 -10.02 -3.81
C ASN A 357 -2.85 -10.80 -5.13
N GLY A 358 -1.90 -10.62 -6.06
CA GLY A 358 -1.81 -11.36 -7.31
C GLY A 358 -2.90 -11.08 -8.37
N LYS A 359 -3.98 -10.35 -8.04
CA LYS A 359 -5.10 -10.05 -8.97
C LYS A 359 -4.90 -8.74 -9.73
N TYR A 360 -4.29 -7.76 -9.08
CA TYR A 360 -4.18 -6.39 -9.60
C TYR A 360 -2.85 -6.13 -10.30
N ALA A 361 -2.86 -5.17 -11.23
CA ALA A 361 -1.64 -4.63 -11.82
C ALA A 361 -1.07 -3.53 -10.91
N ILE A 362 0.12 -3.75 -10.37
CA ILE A 362 0.81 -2.78 -9.53
C ILE A 362 1.97 -2.19 -10.34
N PHE A 363 1.87 -0.91 -10.68
CA PHE A 363 2.94 -0.17 -11.37
C PHE A 363 3.81 0.53 -10.34
N PHE A 364 5.12 0.27 -10.37
CA PHE A 364 6.05 1.03 -9.55
C PHE A 364 6.37 2.39 -10.19
N GLY A 365 6.30 3.47 -9.42
CA GLY A 365 6.42 4.84 -9.94
C GLY A 365 7.71 5.59 -9.57
N VAL A 366 8.69 4.95 -8.91
CA VAL A 366 9.88 5.64 -8.39
C VAL A 366 11.14 5.31 -9.19
N ASP A 367 11.62 6.27 -10.01
CA ASP A 367 12.82 6.14 -10.84
C ASP A 367 14.09 5.72 -10.08
N SER A 368 14.24 6.18 -8.83
CA SER A 368 15.47 5.97 -8.05
C SER A 368 15.63 4.56 -7.47
N LEU A 369 14.56 3.75 -7.47
CA LEU A 369 14.48 2.45 -6.80
C LEU A 369 14.11 1.28 -7.73
N VAL A 370 14.05 1.51 -9.06
CA VAL A 370 13.59 0.54 -10.08
C VAL A 370 14.24 -0.84 -9.93
N SER A 371 15.57 -0.93 -9.83
CA SER A 371 16.25 -2.23 -9.71
C SER A 371 15.79 -3.02 -8.49
N MET A 372 15.49 -2.34 -7.38
CA MET A 372 15.08 -2.98 -6.14
C MET A 372 13.64 -3.48 -6.25
N ALA A 373 12.73 -2.63 -6.73
CA ALA A 373 11.34 -3.00 -6.95
C ALA A 373 11.22 -4.21 -7.89
N PHE A 374 11.87 -4.19 -9.05
CA PHE A 374 11.81 -5.32 -9.98
C PHE A 374 12.48 -6.60 -9.45
N SER A 375 13.48 -6.48 -8.56
CA SER A 375 14.07 -7.65 -7.89
C SER A 375 13.13 -8.25 -6.83
N MET A 376 12.18 -7.47 -6.33
CA MET A 376 11.19 -7.89 -5.33
C MET A 376 9.88 -8.41 -5.95
N GLY A 377 9.76 -8.43 -7.28
CA GLY A 377 8.63 -9.06 -7.97
C GLY A 377 7.72 -8.11 -8.75
N PHE A 378 7.97 -6.79 -8.71
CA PHE A 378 7.26 -5.89 -9.62
C PHE A 378 7.55 -6.26 -11.08
N ASP A 379 6.51 -6.28 -11.91
CA ASP A 379 6.61 -6.62 -13.32
C ASP A 379 6.35 -5.42 -14.26
N SER A 380 5.89 -4.31 -13.69
CA SER A 380 5.38 -3.12 -14.37
C SER A 380 5.80 -1.83 -13.65
N ALA A 381 5.99 -0.76 -14.41
CA ALA A 381 6.40 0.53 -13.87
C ALA A 381 5.96 1.70 -14.76
N ILE A 382 5.71 2.85 -14.16
CA ILE A 382 5.49 4.13 -14.84
C ILE A 382 6.68 5.02 -14.48
N LEU A 383 7.54 5.35 -15.45
CA LEU A 383 8.82 5.99 -15.16
C LEU A 383 9.09 7.20 -16.06
N ALA A 384 9.24 8.38 -15.46
CA ALA A 384 9.45 9.63 -16.19
C ALA A 384 10.82 9.68 -16.87
N SER A 385 11.84 9.06 -16.28
CA SER A 385 13.19 9.04 -16.87
C SER A 385 13.24 8.36 -18.24
N ALA A 386 12.31 7.45 -18.55
CA ALA A 386 12.22 6.74 -19.81
C ALA A 386 11.84 7.66 -20.99
N ASN A 387 11.34 8.86 -20.73
CA ASN A 387 11.16 9.85 -21.80
C ASN A 387 12.51 10.28 -22.42
N ILE A 388 13.59 10.31 -21.63
CA ILE A 388 14.93 10.77 -22.05
C ILE A 388 15.88 9.57 -22.27
N TYR A 389 15.82 8.57 -21.38
CA TYR A 389 16.74 7.45 -21.35
C TYR A 389 16.02 6.08 -21.51
N PRO A 390 15.18 5.87 -22.54
CA PRO A 390 14.36 4.67 -22.64
C PRO A 390 15.20 3.38 -22.67
N GLN A 391 16.30 3.37 -23.41
CA GLN A 391 17.19 2.20 -23.52
C GLN A 391 17.89 1.86 -22.19
N GLN A 392 18.30 2.88 -21.42
CA GLN A 392 18.92 2.67 -20.11
C GLN A 392 17.91 2.10 -19.11
N VAL A 393 16.69 2.64 -19.08
CA VAL A 393 15.62 2.17 -18.19
C VAL A 393 15.21 0.74 -18.53
N MET A 394 15.02 0.41 -19.80
CA MET A 394 14.70 -0.97 -20.19
C MET A 394 15.85 -1.94 -19.89
N SER A 395 17.09 -1.54 -20.10
CA SER A 395 18.26 -2.37 -19.76
C SER A 395 18.34 -2.62 -18.26
N LEU A 396 18.04 -1.60 -17.44
CA LEU A 396 17.97 -1.70 -15.99
C LEU A 396 16.88 -2.69 -15.55
N ILE A 397 15.66 -2.55 -16.09
CA ILE A 397 14.54 -3.45 -15.81
C ILE A 397 14.89 -4.89 -16.21
N ASN A 398 15.47 -5.10 -17.39
CA ASN A 398 15.85 -6.43 -17.87
C ASN A 398 16.95 -7.05 -16.99
N ALA A 399 17.98 -6.28 -16.63
CA ALA A 399 19.04 -6.74 -15.72
C ALA A 399 18.49 -7.12 -14.34
N ALA A 400 17.50 -6.37 -13.82
CA ALA A 400 16.82 -6.70 -12.57
C ALA A 400 16.01 -8.01 -12.70
N LYS A 401 15.17 -8.14 -13.72
CA LYS A 401 14.36 -9.35 -13.99
C LYS A 401 15.21 -10.60 -14.20
N GLU A 402 16.35 -10.48 -14.86
CA GLU A 402 17.28 -11.57 -15.13
C GLU A 402 18.23 -11.87 -13.96
N SER A 403 18.01 -11.26 -12.78
CA SER A 403 18.84 -11.43 -11.59
C SER A 403 20.33 -11.03 -11.77
N LYS A 404 20.64 -10.17 -12.75
CA LYS A 404 21.97 -9.63 -13.01
C LYS A 404 22.27 -8.43 -12.09
N MET A 405 22.27 -8.68 -10.78
CA MET A 405 22.27 -7.62 -9.75
C MET A 405 23.48 -6.68 -9.79
N SER A 406 24.65 -7.13 -10.25
CA SER A 406 25.82 -6.24 -10.42
C SER A 406 25.57 -5.20 -11.52
N GLU A 407 25.03 -5.65 -12.65
CA GLU A 407 24.68 -4.79 -13.78
C GLU A 407 23.51 -3.86 -13.43
N ALA A 408 22.45 -4.40 -12.82
CA ALA A 408 21.30 -3.63 -12.37
C ALA A 408 21.71 -2.49 -11.42
N ARG A 409 22.57 -2.76 -10.43
CA ARG A 409 23.08 -1.72 -9.51
C ARG A 409 23.89 -0.64 -10.23
N LYS A 410 24.71 -1.02 -11.21
CA LYS A 410 25.48 -0.05 -12.02
C LYS A 410 24.55 0.85 -12.83
N LEU A 411 23.57 0.26 -13.53
CA LEU A 411 22.59 0.99 -14.33
C LEU A 411 21.70 1.88 -13.47
N GLN A 412 21.27 1.42 -12.29
CA GLN A 412 20.50 2.22 -11.32
C GLN A 412 21.32 3.43 -10.85
N LYS A 413 22.58 3.24 -10.47
CA LYS A 413 23.44 4.35 -10.04
C LYS A 413 23.63 5.38 -11.14
N GLN A 414 23.80 4.93 -12.39
CA GLN A 414 23.86 5.83 -13.55
C GLN A 414 22.54 6.57 -13.75
N LEU A 415 21.41 5.89 -13.64
CA LEU A 415 20.09 6.52 -13.78
C LEU A 415 19.89 7.58 -12.70
N ASN A 416 20.15 7.24 -11.43
CA ASN A 416 20.05 8.19 -10.31
C ASN A 416 20.95 9.40 -10.49
N SER A 417 22.18 9.20 -11.00
CA SER A 417 23.07 10.32 -11.31
C SER A 417 22.47 11.25 -12.37
N ASN A 418 21.95 10.69 -13.46
CA ASN A 418 21.29 11.48 -14.51
C ASN A 418 20.06 12.21 -13.97
N CYS A 419 19.25 11.53 -13.16
CA CYS A 419 18.07 12.09 -12.53
C CYS A 419 18.41 13.27 -11.60
N THR A 420 19.44 13.12 -10.76
CA THR A 420 19.93 14.20 -9.91
C THR A 420 20.44 15.39 -10.73
N THR A 421 21.12 15.14 -11.86
CA THR A 421 21.55 16.23 -12.76
C THR A 421 20.36 17.00 -13.32
N ILE A 422 19.30 16.32 -13.74
CA ILE A 422 18.06 16.97 -14.22
C ILE A 422 17.41 17.78 -13.08
N SER A 423 17.33 17.20 -11.88
CA SER A 423 16.75 17.87 -10.71
C SER A 423 17.47 19.17 -10.31
N ASN A 424 18.73 19.34 -10.68
CA ASN A 424 19.46 20.60 -10.44
C ASN A 424 18.91 21.77 -11.27
N PHE A 425 18.21 21.50 -12.36
CA PHE A 425 17.53 22.51 -13.19
C PHE A 425 16.06 22.73 -12.75
N GLY A 426 15.67 22.21 -11.59
CA GLY A 426 14.35 22.33 -10.95
C GLY A 426 13.76 20.96 -10.60
N LYS A 427 12.65 20.94 -9.84
CA LYS A 427 11.91 19.69 -9.58
C LYS A 427 11.51 19.06 -10.91
N TYR A 428 11.30 17.74 -10.94
CA TYR A 428 10.86 16.91 -12.09
C TYR A 428 9.53 17.37 -12.73
N THR A 429 9.47 18.63 -13.17
CA THR A 429 8.38 19.28 -13.87
C THR A 429 8.87 19.61 -15.28
N LEU A 430 7.93 19.83 -16.20
CA LEU A 430 8.18 20.10 -17.61
C LEU A 430 9.31 21.13 -17.85
N CYS A 431 9.40 22.18 -17.03
CA CYS A 431 10.44 23.21 -17.13
C CYS A 431 11.87 22.65 -17.05
N SER A 432 12.12 21.68 -16.17
CA SER A 432 13.47 21.12 -15.97
C SER A 432 13.82 20.08 -17.03
N ILE A 433 12.83 19.33 -17.50
CA ILE A 433 13.04 18.30 -18.51
C ILE A 433 13.09 18.88 -19.94
N LEU A 434 12.24 19.86 -20.29
CA LEU A 434 12.31 20.55 -21.57
C LEU A 434 13.64 21.29 -21.76
N SER A 435 14.18 21.90 -20.69
CA SER A 435 15.52 22.50 -20.69
C SER A 435 16.58 21.44 -21.05
N CYS A 436 16.51 20.24 -20.46
CA CYS A 436 17.39 19.13 -20.83
C CYS A 436 17.17 18.62 -22.27
N PHE A 437 15.96 18.61 -22.81
CA PHE A 437 15.72 18.23 -24.22
C PHE A 437 16.31 19.25 -25.21
N GLN A 438 16.21 20.55 -24.90
CA GLN A 438 16.82 21.62 -25.69
C GLN A 438 18.35 21.50 -25.68
N GLU A 439 18.96 21.14 -24.56
CA GLU A 439 20.42 20.93 -24.46
C GLU A 439 20.89 19.60 -25.07
N THR A 440 20.14 18.51 -24.92
CA THR A 440 20.53 17.17 -25.41
C THR A 440 20.25 16.95 -26.91
N LYS A 441 19.56 17.88 -27.59
CA LYS A 441 19.19 17.80 -29.02
C LYS A 441 18.37 16.56 -29.40
N ILE A 442 17.75 15.87 -28.44
CA ILE A 442 17.00 14.62 -28.66
C ILE A 442 15.67 14.91 -29.39
N ILE A 443 15.07 16.09 -29.18
CA ILE A 443 13.89 16.57 -29.91
C ILE A 443 14.06 18.07 -30.17
N TYR A 444 14.12 18.49 -31.43
CA TYR A 444 14.01 19.92 -31.79
C TYR A 444 12.57 20.37 -31.51
N PHE A 445 12.37 21.17 -30.46
CA PHE A 445 11.10 21.84 -30.17
C PHE A 445 10.88 23.03 -31.10
#